data_AF-A0A387FUP0-F1
#
_entry.id   AF-A0A387FUP0-F1
#
_cell.length_a   1.000
_cell.length_b   1.000
_cell.length_c   1.000
_cell.angle_alpha   90.00
_cell.angle_beta   90.00
_cell.angle_gamma   90.00
#
_symmetry.space_group_name_H-M   'P 1'
#
loop_
_entity.id
_entity.type
_entity.pdbx_description
1 polymer ?
#
loop_
_entity_poly.entity_id
_entity_poly.type
_entity_poly.pdbx_seq_one_letter_code
_entity_poly.pdbx_strand_id
1 'polypeptide(L)' 'MSIVGRLISRFPHRELPIRRLLAQSAEFRAVCADYEEALAAMRHWQATNCDAKAKEYGAFASELEAEIVRMLDLSTEPKP' A
#
# COMPACT_ATOMS: atom_id res chain seq x y z
N MET A 1 -13.57 3.09 -0.97
CA MET A 1 -12.41 3.92 -1.40
C MET A 1 -11.50 3.00 -2.19
N SER A 2 -11.10 3.36 -3.41
CA SER A 2 -10.18 2.56 -4.23
C SER A 2 -8.74 2.70 -3.73
N ILE A 3 -7.88 1.72 -4.05
CA ILE A 3 -6.45 1.76 -3.71
C ILE A 3 -5.77 3.03 -4.19
N VAL A 4 -6.12 3.50 -5.39
CA VAL A 4 -5.57 4.74 -5.97
C VAL A 4 -5.91 5.94 -5.10
N GLY A 5 -7.17 6.07 -4.69
CA GLY A 5 -7.61 7.17 -3.83
C GLY A 5 -6.97 7.11 -2.44
N ARG A 6 -6.79 5.91 -1.89
CA ARG A 6 -6.10 5.68 -0.61
C ARG A 6 -4.64 6.12 -0.70
N LEU A 7 -3.92 5.68 -1.72
CA LEU A 7 -2.50 6.01 -1.90
C LEU A 7 -2.31 7.50 -2.18
N ILE A 8 -3.17 8.13 -2.99
CA ILE A 8 -3.10 9.58 -3.22
C ILE A 8 -3.41 10.34 -1.94
N SER A 9 -4.39 9.90 -1.14
CA SER A 9 -4.67 10.53 0.16
C SER A 9 -3.51 10.38 1.14
N ARG A 10 -2.77 9.27 1.08
CA ARG A 10 -1.62 8.99 1.95
C ARG A 10 -0.34 9.69 1.49
N PHE A 11 -0.15 9.78 0.18
CA PHE A 11 1.04 10.30 -0.49
C PHE A 11 0.66 11.28 -1.61
N PRO A 12 0.07 12.45 -1.28
CA PRO A 12 -0.48 13.36 -2.28
C PRO A 12 0.57 13.87 -3.28
N HIS A 13 1.81 14.06 -2.83
CA HIS A 13 2.93 14.48 -3.69
C HIS A 13 3.40 13.42 -4.68
N ARG A 14 2.89 12.18 -4.59
CA ARG A 14 3.30 11.04 -5.43
C ARG A 14 2.20 10.61 -6.40
N GLU A 15 1.18 11.43 -6.65
CA GLU A 15 0.05 11.06 -7.51
C GLU A 15 0.47 10.57 -8.90
N LEU A 16 1.37 11.29 -9.58
CA LEU A 16 1.83 10.91 -10.92
C LEU A 16 2.59 9.56 -10.91
N PRO A 17 3.61 9.35 -10.07
CA PRO A 17 4.24 8.04 -9.87
C PRO A 17 3.25 6.91 -9.56
N ILE A 18 2.30 7.13 -8.64
CA ILE A 18 1.28 6.14 -8.27
C ILE A 18 0.47 5.72 -9.50
N ARG A 19 -0.08 6.69 -10.25
CA ARG A 19 -0.88 6.41 -11.45
C ARG A 19 -0.06 5.68 -12.51
N ARG A 20 1.21 6.09 -12.70
CA ARG A 20 2.13 5.48 -13.66
C ARG A 20 2.42 4.02 -13.33
N LEU A 21 2.81 3.73 -12.09
CA LEU A 21 3.14 2.38 -11.66
C LEU A 21 1.91 1.46 -11.68
N LEU A 22 0.73 1.96 -11.28
CA LEU A 22 -0.51 1.20 -11.39
C LEU A 22 -0.84 0.82 -12.83
N ALA A 23 -0.52 1.65 -13.81
CA ALA A 23 -0.72 1.33 -15.22
C ALA A 23 0.33 0.34 -15.74
N GLN A 24 1.59 0.49 -15.34
CA GLN A 24 2.73 -0.14 -16.02
C GLN A 24 3.33 -1.35 -15.28
N SER A 25 3.17 -1.46 -13.97
CA SER A 25 3.81 -2.47 -13.13
C SER A 25 2.80 -3.44 -12.53
N ALA A 26 2.87 -4.71 -12.94
CA ALA A 26 2.06 -5.78 -12.36
C ALA A 26 2.46 -6.07 -10.90
N GLU A 27 3.76 -5.99 -10.61
CA GLU A 27 4.31 -6.13 -9.26
C GLU A 27 3.77 -5.05 -8.33
N PHE A 28 3.76 -3.78 -8.77
CA PHE A 28 3.21 -2.70 -7.96
C PHE A 28 1.73 -2.91 -7.66
N ARG A 29 0.96 -3.40 -8.65
CA ARG A 29 -0.46 -3.74 -8.45
C ARG A 29 -0.65 -4.87 -7.43
N ALA A 30 0.22 -5.88 -7.44
CA ALA A 30 0.16 -6.98 -6.49
C ALA A 30 0.40 -6.49 -5.05
N VAL A 31 1.48 -5.73 -4.82
CA VAL A 31 1.78 -5.16 -3.48
C VAL A 31 0.64 -4.24 -3.01
N CYS A 32 0.06 -3.45 -3.92
CA CYS A 32 -1.10 -2.62 -3.62
C CYS A 32 -2.33 -3.43 -3.21
N ALA A 33 -2.58 -4.58 -3.85
CA ALA A 33 -3.68 -5.47 -3.50
C ALA A 33 -3.45 -6.11 -2.13
N ASP A 34 -2.24 -6.63 -1.88
CA ASP A 34 -1.85 -7.21 -0.58
C ASP A 34 -2.02 -6.18 0.55
N TYR A 35 -1.67 -4.92 0.29
CA TYR A 35 -1.83 -3.83 1.26
C TYR A 35 -3.31 -3.56 1.57
N GLU A 36 -4.20 -3.57 0.58
CA GLU A 36 -5.64 -3.44 0.83
C GLU A 36 -6.20 -4.60 1.63
N GLU A 37 -5.79 -5.83 1.31
CA GLU A 37 -6.21 -7.04 2.01
C GLU A 37 -5.72 -7.04 3.46
N ALA A 38 -4.45 -6.70 3.71
CA ALA A 38 -3.89 -6.58 5.05
C ALA A 38 -4.64 -5.53 5.89
N LEU A 39 -4.93 -4.36 5.31
CA LEU A 39 -5.71 -3.33 5.98
C LEU A 39 -7.17 -3.75 6.24
N ALA A 40 -7.77 -4.53 5.34
CA ALA A 40 -9.12 -5.07 5.52
C ALA A 40 -9.15 -6.12 6.64
N ALA A 41 -8.19 -7.03 6.66
CA ALA A 41 -8.01 -8.01 7.72
C ALA A 41 -7.75 -7.33 9.08
N MET A 42 -6.87 -6.34 9.14
CA MET A 42 -6.63 -5.55 10.36
C MET A 42 -7.94 -4.96 10.91
N ARG A 43 -8.73 -4.28 10.06
CA ARG A 43 -10.03 -3.71 10.48
C ARG A 43 -11.02 -4.77 10.93
N HIS A 44 -11.05 -5.92 10.26
CA HIS A 44 -11.89 -7.04 10.66
C HIS A 44 -11.54 -7.53 12.07
N TRP A 45 -10.26 -7.75 12.37
CA TRP A 45 -9.80 -8.21 13.68
C TRP A 45 -9.94 -7.16 14.78
N GLN A 46 -9.82 -5.88 14.44
CA GLN A 46 -10.16 -4.78 15.35
C GLN A 46 -11.65 -4.82 15.74
N ALA A 47 -12.54 -5.02 14.77
CA ALA A 47 -13.98 -5.08 15.02
C ALA A 47 -14.41 -6.31 15.84
N THR A 48 -13.63 -7.40 15.80
CA THR A 48 -13.87 -8.60 16.63
C THR A 48 -13.14 -8.55 17.97
N ASN A 49 -12.49 -7.43 18.33
CA ASN A 49 -11.67 -7.25 19.54
C ASN A 49 -10.52 -8.27 19.66
N CYS A 50 -9.99 -8.75 18.52
CA CYS A 50 -8.82 -9.61 18.49
C CYS A 50 -7.55 -8.78 18.29
N ASP A 51 -7.07 -8.14 19.36
CA ASP A 51 -5.94 -7.21 19.31
C ASP A 51 -4.65 -7.81 18.76
N ALA A 52 -4.38 -9.08 19.06
CA ALA A 52 -3.18 -9.76 18.57
C ALA A 52 -3.17 -9.85 17.04
N LYS A 53 -4.29 -10.28 16.43
CA LYS A 53 -4.44 -10.36 14.98
C LYS A 53 -4.49 -8.98 14.34
N ALA A 54 -5.17 -8.02 14.95
CA ALA A 54 -5.15 -6.63 14.49
C ALA A 54 -3.72 -6.08 14.42
N LYS A 55 -2.88 -6.32 15.44
CA LYS A 55 -1.47 -5.90 15.45
C LYS A 55 -0.64 -6.61 14.40
N GLU A 56 -0.84 -7.91 14.21
CA GLU A 56 -0.16 -8.72 13.18
C GLU A 56 -0.40 -8.15 11.77
N TYR A 57 -1.67 -7.96 11.40
CA TYR A 57 -2.01 -7.40 10.09
C TYR A 57 -1.62 -5.91 9.95
N GLY A 58 -1.61 -5.16 11.05
CA GLY A 58 -1.11 -3.77 11.05
C GLY A 58 0.40 -3.69 10.80
N ALA A 59 1.19 -4.60 11.37
CA ALA A 59 2.62 -4.72 11.10
C ALA A 59 2.86 -5.10 9.63
N PHE A 60 2.15 -6.10 9.13
CA PHE A 60 2.25 -6.51 7.73
C PHE A 60 1.84 -5.39 6.75
N ALA A 61 0.77 -4.64 7.05
CA ALA A 61 0.40 -3.47 6.24
C ALA A 61 1.48 -2.38 6.25
N SER A 62 2.22 -2.23 7.36
CA SER A 62 3.33 -1.27 7.46
C SER A 62 4.52 -1.70 6.59
N GLU A 63 4.82 -3.00 6.52
CA GLU A 63 5.85 -3.56 5.63
C GLU A 63 5.51 -3.33 4.15
N LEU A 64 4.25 -3.60 3.77
CA LEU A 64 3.76 -3.37 2.41
C LEU A 64 3.74 -1.88 2.05
N GLU A 65 3.39 -1.00 2.99
CA GLU A 65 3.47 0.46 2.78
C GLU A 65 4.92 0.90 2.51
N ALA A 66 5.89 0.35 3.24
CA ALA A 66 7.31 0.63 3.01
C ALA A 66 7.78 0.13 1.63
N GLU A 67 7.29 -1.03 1.17
CA GLU A 67 7.54 -1.53 -0.19
C GLU A 67 6.97 -0.57 -1.25
N ILE A 68 5.72 -0.15 -1.09
CA ILE A 68 5.06 0.81 -2.01
C ILE A 68 5.87 2.10 -2.10
N VAL A 69 6.34 2.64 -0.96
CA VAL A 69 7.17 3.85 -0.91
C VAL A 69 8.49 3.63 -1.67
N ARG A 70 9.16 2.49 -1.46
CA ARG A 70 10.42 2.17 -2.14
C ARG A 70 10.24 2.07 -3.66
N MET A 71 9.19 1.40 -4.13
CA MET A 71 8.88 1.31 -5.55
C MET A 71 8.59 2.69 -6.16
N LEU A 72 7.91 3.56 -5.41
CA LEU A 72 7.66 4.94 -5.83
C LEU A 72 8.95 5.74 -5.92
N ASP A 73 9.87 5.61 -4.96
CA ASP A 73 11.18 6.29 -4.99
C ASP A 73 11.98 5.89 -6.23
N LEU A 74 12.11 4.57 -6.46
CA LEU A 74 12.83 4.01 -7.61
C LEU A 74 12.21 4.42 -8.96
N SER A 75 10.89 4.67 -9.01
CA SER A 75 10.22 5.13 -10.22
C SER A 75 10.51 6.60 -10.58
N THR A 76 11.03 7.37 -9.62
CA THR A 76 11.36 8.79 -9.77
C THR A 76 12.84 9.06 -9.93
N GLU A 77 13.70 8.08 -9.63
CA GLU A 77 15.12 8.17 -9.89
C GLU A 77 15.40 8.10 -11.41
N PRO A 78 16.28 8.99 -11.94
CA PRO A 78 16.73 8.86 -13.31
C PRO A 78 17.49 7.55 -13.47
N LYS A 79 17.06 6.70 -14.41
CA LYS A 79 17.82 5.51 -14.79
C LYS A 79 19.18 5.96 -15.34
N PRO A 80 20.32 5.37 -14.89
CA PRO A 80 21.64 5.74 -15.39
C PRO A 80 21.78 5.53 -16.90
#